data_AF-A0A200PXW0-F1
#
_entry.id   AF-A0A200PXW0-F1
#
_cell.length_a   1.000
_cell.length_b   1.000
_cell.length_c   1.000
_cell.angle_alpha   90.00
_cell.angle_beta   90.00
_cell.angle_gamma   90.00
#
_symmetry.space_group_name_H-M   'P 1'
#
loop_
_entity.id
_entity.type
_entity.pdbx_description
1 polymer ?
#
loop_
_entity_poly.entity_id
_entity_poly.type
_entity_poly.pdbx_seq_one_letter_code
_entity_poly.pdbx_strand_id
1 'polypeptide(L)'
;MEVHKERALRHFVKRSREPLESYNLELMKVVHLLKESYVQLEEAWEDDDNRFIELMIRDGCFILEFLAKYWDDYAHNDPMFSYHGKIVNYNSVMQDLLMVENQLPYLVFFTLMFIGGRSAAAA
;
A
#
# COMPACT_ATOMS: atom_id res chain seq x y z
N MET A 1 -5.80 -9.32 -8.94
CA MET A 1 -5.49 -8.39 -7.83
C MET A 1 -4.13 -7.72 -8.02
N GLU A 2 -3.05 -8.48 -8.22
CA GLU A 2 -1.68 -7.95 -8.35
C GLU A 2 -1.49 -6.80 -9.36
N VAL A 3 -2.14 -6.86 -10.53
CA VAL A 3 -2.10 -5.76 -11.51
C VAL A 3 -2.66 -4.45 -10.94
N HIS A 4 -3.71 -4.51 -10.10
CA HIS A 4 -4.27 -3.32 -9.46
C HIS A 4 -3.38 -2.77 -8.35
N LYS A 5 -2.64 -3.63 -7.64
CA LYS A 5 -1.64 -3.20 -6.66
C LYS A 5 -0.49 -2.46 -7.31
N GLU A 6 0.03 -2.99 -8.41
CA GLU A 6 1.09 -2.35 -9.19
C GLU A 6 0.62 -0.99 -9.75
N ARG A 7 -0.63 -0.92 -10.23
CA ARG A 7 -1.22 0.35 -10.68
C ARG A 7 -1.37 1.34 -9.53
N ALA A 8 -1.87 0.91 -8.38
CA ALA A 8 -1.99 1.74 -7.19
C ALA A 8 -0.63 2.31 -6.78
N LEU A 9 0.42 1.48 -6.73
CA LEU A 9 1.78 1.92 -6.43
C LEU A 9 2.24 3.05 -7.36
N ARG A 10 2.07 2.87 -8.68
CA ARG A 10 2.46 3.88 -9.68
C ARG A 10 1.71 5.20 -9.49
N HIS A 11 0.41 5.15 -9.24
CA HIS A 11 -0.39 6.35 -9.00
C HIS A 11 0.01 7.03 -7.69
N PHE A 12 0.22 6.26 -6.63
CA PHE A 12 0.64 6.75 -5.32
C PHE A 12 1.97 7.51 -5.39
N VAL A 13 3.00 6.88 -5.97
CA VAL A 13 4.35 7.45 -6.15
C VAL A 13 4.30 8.68 -7.06
N LYS A 14 3.54 8.62 -8.15
CA LYS A 14 3.37 9.78 -9.05
C LYS A 14 2.74 10.97 -8.32
N ARG A 15 1.75 10.73 -7.47
CA ARG A 15 1.04 11.79 -6.74
C ARG A 15 1.88 12.39 -5.62
N SER A 16 2.62 11.57 -4.90
CA SER A 16 3.51 12.05 -3.84
C SER A 16 4.72 12.81 -4.37
N ARG A 17 5.13 12.60 -5.63
CA ARG A 17 6.37 13.15 -6.20
C ARG A 17 7.63 12.72 -5.42
N GLU A 18 7.52 11.68 -4.61
CA GLU A 18 8.64 11.07 -3.90
C GLU A 18 9.09 9.82 -4.65
N PRO A 19 10.41 9.58 -4.78
CA PRO A 19 10.90 8.37 -5.42
C PRO A 19 10.54 7.13 -4.59
N LEU A 20 10.35 5.98 -5.26
CA LEU A 20 10.00 4.71 -4.59
C LEU A 20 11.05 4.33 -3.53
N GLU A 21 12.31 4.66 -3.81
CA GLU A 21 13.46 4.46 -2.95
C GLU A 21 13.32 5.16 -1.60
N SER A 22 12.66 6.33 -1.53
CA SER A 22 12.39 7.01 -0.26
C SER A 22 11.53 6.16 0.67
N TYR A 23 10.50 5.52 0.12
CA TYR A 23 9.61 4.63 0.89
C TYR A 23 10.32 3.37 1.34
N ASN A 24 11.08 2.76 0.43
CA ASN A 24 11.86 1.57 0.72
C ASN A 24 12.87 1.85 1.84
N LEU A 25 13.64 2.93 1.74
CA LEU A 25 14.63 3.33 2.74
C LEU A 25 14.02 3.51 4.14
N GLU A 26 12.89 4.21 4.25
CA GLU A 26 12.27 4.48 5.55
C GLU A 26 11.62 3.23 6.15
N LEU A 27 10.98 2.37 5.35
CA LEU A 27 10.41 1.12 5.85
C LEU A 27 11.50 0.10 6.22
N MET A 28 12.63 0.10 5.50
CA MET A 28 13.76 -0.77 5.79
C MET A 28 14.35 -0.49 7.18
N LYS A 29 14.36 0.76 7.65
CA LYS A 29 14.81 1.13 9.01
C LYS A 29 14.00 0.44 10.11
N VAL A 30 12.75 0.09 9.82
CA VAL A 30 11.81 -0.50 10.78
C VAL A 30 11.38 -1.92 10.40
N VAL A 31 12.09 -2.58 9.47
CA VAL A 31 11.71 -3.91 8.96
C VAL A 31 11.57 -4.94 10.07
N HIS A 32 12.45 -4.92 11.08
CA HIS A 32 12.37 -5.79 12.24
C HIS A 32 11.06 -5.62 13.03
N LEU A 33 10.64 -4.38 13.30
CA LEU A 33 9.36 -4.10 13.98
C LEU A 33 8.15 -4.54 13.15
N LEU A 34 8.26 -4.43 11.82
CA LEU A 34 7.22 -4.92 10.92
C LEU A 34 7.11 -6.43 10.96
N LYS A 35 8.23 -7.16 10.98
CA LYS A 35 8.25 -8.62 11.08
C LYS A 35 7.74 -9.11 12.44
N GLU A 36 8.19 -8.48 13.52
CA GLU A 36 7.76 -8.79 14.90
C GLU A 36 6.26 -8.58 15.15
N SER A 37 5.57 -7.84 14.28
CA SER A 37 4.12 -7.69 14.35
C SER A 37 3.34 -8.95 13.94
N TYR A 38 4.00 -9.93 13.32
CA TYR A 38 3.42 -11.21 12.92
C TYR A 38 3.85 -12.31 13.89
N VAL A 39 2.87 -13.11 14.35
CA VAL A 39 3.13 -14.21 15.31
C VAL A 39 3.87 -15.38 14.66
N GLN A 40 3.60 -15.64 13.37
CA GLN A 40 4.20 -16.70 12.58
C GLN A 40 4.42 -16.20 11.15
N LEU A 41 5.55 -15.54 10.94
CA LEU A 41 5.95 -15.12 9.60
C LEU A 41 6.56 -16.31 8.85
N GLU A 42 6.19 -16.51 7.59
CA GLU A 42 6.78 -17.57 6.78
C GLU A 42 8.28 -17.32 6.54
N GLU A 43 9.08 -18.39 6.49
CA GLU A 43 10.55 -18.33 6.31
C GLU A 43 10.95 -17.51 5.07
N ALA A 44 10.15 -17.59 3.99
CA ALA A 44 10.36 -16.82 2.77
C ALA A 44 10.34 -15.29 2.95
N TRP A 45 9.71 -14.80 4.02
CA TRP A 45 9.63 -13.37 4.37
C TRP A 45 10.63 -13.01 5.47
N GLU A 46 11.05 -13.96 6.29
CA GLU A 46 12.13 -13.80 7.26
C GLU A 46 13.49 -13.62 6.58
N ASP A 47 13.77 -14.37 5.53
CA ASP A 47 15.10 -14.40 4.91
C ASP A 47 15.36 -13.25 3.92
N ASP A 48 14.32 -12.56 3.45
CA ASP A 48 14.43 -11.51 2.42
C ASP A 48 13.67 -10.24 2.81
N ASP A 49 14.37 -9.35 3.51
CA ASP A 49 13.87 -8.03 3.90
C ASP A 49 13.41 -7.19 2.69
N ASN A 50 14.12 -7.25 1.57
CA ASN A 50 13.80 -6.43 0.41
C ASN A 50 12.45 -6.86 -0.18
N ARG A 51 12.30 -8.17 -0.39
CA ARG A 51 11.06 -8.74 -0.91
C ARG A 51 9.88 -8.50 0.04
N PHE A 52 10.12 -8.61 1.35
CA PHE A 52 9.12 -8.30 2.37
C PHE A 52 8.67 -6.84 2.31
N ILE A 53 9.62 -5.89 2.29
CA ILE A 53 9.31 -4.46 2.20
C ILE A 53 8.61 -4.12 0.88
N GLU A 54 9.02 -4.69 -0.25
CA GLU A 54 8.33 -4.51 -1.52
C GLU A 54 6.86 -4.94 -1.47
N LEU A 55 6.57 -6.07 -0.81
CA LEU A 55 5.21 -6.54 -0.58
C LEU A 55 4.43 -5.55 0.28
N MET A 56 5.01 -5.10 1.40
CA MET A 56 4.37 -4.13 2.30
C MET A 56 4.04 -2.82 1.58
N ILE A 57 4.94 -2.32 0.74
CA ILE A 57 4.71 -1.10 -0.03
C ILE A 57 3.57 -1.29 -1.04
N ARG A 58 3.60 -2.36 -1.84
CA ARG A 58 2.57 -2.60 -2.87
C ARG A 58 1.18 -2.74 -2.24
N ASP A 59 1.08 -3.53 -1.17
CA ASP A 59 -0.19 -3.80 -0.50
C ASP A 59 -0.68 -2.56 0.27
N GLY A 60 0.23 -1.84 0.93
CA GLY A 60 -0.07 -0.59 1.61
C GLY A 60 -0.57 0.50 0.66
N CYS A 61 0.12 0.70 -0.47
CA CYS A 61 -0.31 1.64 -1.50
C CYS A 61 -1.68 1.25 -2.07
N PHE A 62 -1.92 -0.04 -2.34
CA PHE A 62 -3.22 -0.50 -2.81
C PHE A 62 -4.35 -0.14 -1.85
N ILE A 63 -4.19 -0.43 -0.55
CA ILE A 63 -5.21 -0.14 0.46
C ILE A 63 -5.44 1.37 0.58
N LEU A 64 -4.37 2.17 0.62
CA LEU A 64 -4.48 3.63 0.68
C LEU A 64 -5.20 4.19 -0.55
N GLU A 65 -4.83 3.75 -1.76
CA GLU A 65 -5.50 4.15 -3.01
C GLU A 65 -6.95 3.71 -3.05
N PHE A 66 -7.26 2.50 -2.56
CA PHE A 66 -8.62 1.96 -2.56
C PHE A 66 -9.52 2.71 -1.57
N LEU A 67 -9.03 3.03 -0.37
CA LEU A 67 -9.79 3.75 0.67
C LEU A 67 -9.89 5.26 0.42
N ALA A 68 -8.91 5.85 -0.27
CA ALA A 68 -8.91 7.30 -0.54
C ALA A 68 -9.90 7.71 -1.64
N LYS A 69 -10.28 8.99 -1.69
CA LYS A 69 -11.24 9.52 -2.68
C LYS A 69 -10.55 10.21 -3.87
N TYR A 70 -9.57 9.54 -4.48
CA TYR A 70 -8.85 10.04 -5.67
C TYR A 70 -9.56 9.66 -6.98
N TRP A 71 -10.81 10.08 -7.15
CA TRP A 71 -11.60 9.66 -8.32
C TRP A 71 -11.10 10.23 -9.65
N ASP A 72 -10.47 11.40 -9.61
CA ASP A 72 -9.97 12.09 -10.81
C ASP A 72 -8.60 11.58 -11.28
N ASP A 73 -7.89 10.82 -10.44
CA ASP A 73 -6.58 10.25 -10.78
C ASP A 73 -6.67 8.97 -11.63
N TYR A 74 -7.85 8.35 -11.69
CA TYR A 74 -8.10 7.13 -12.45
C TYR A 74 -9.14 7.37 -13.55
N ALA A 75 -9.18 6.49 -14.54
CA ALA A 75 -10.21 6.56 -15.58
C ALA A 75 -11.61 6.45 -14.96
N HIS A 76 -12.57 7.20 -15.49
CA HIS A 76 -13.95 7.22 -14.96
C HIS A 76 -14.61 5.84 -14.91
N ASN A 77 -14.25 4.95 -15.85
CA ASN A 77 -14.71 3.58 -15.94
C ASN A 77 -13.69 2.56 -15.40
N ASP A 78 -12.72 2.97 -14.58
CA ASP A 78 -11.74 2.07 -14.02
C ASP A 78 -12.42 0.96 -13.18
N PRO A 79 -12.13 -0.32 -13.42
CA PRO A 79 -12.85 -1.41 -12.76
C PRO A 79 -12.56 -1.52 -11.26
N MET A 80 -11.55 -0.84 -10.73
CA MET A 80 -11.10 -0.97 -9.34
C MET A 80 -11.14 0.33 -8.54
N PHE A 81 -10.61 1.42 -9.11
CA PHE A 81 -10.39 2.68 -8.40
C PHE A 81 -11.36 3.81 -8.79
N SER A 82 -12.20 3.60 -9.82
CA SER A 82 -13.32 4.52 -10.07
C SER A 82 -14.35 4.44 -8.95
N TYR A 83 -15.25 5.41 -8.86
CA TYR A 83 -16.36 5.37 -7.90
C TYR A 83 -17.17 4.06 -8.01
N HIS A 84 -17.52 3.66 -9.23
CA HIS A 84 -18.28 2.43 -9.46
C HIS A 84 -17.43 1.18 -9.17
N GLY A 85 -16.17 1.16 -9.63
CA GLY A 85 -15.24 0.06 -9.36
C GLY A 85 -15.07 -0.19 -7.87
N LYS A 86 -14.91 0.87 -7.07
CA LYS A 86 -14.81 0.76 -5.61
C LYS A 86 -16.08 0.21 -4.98
N ILE A 87 -17.27 0.66 -5.38
CA ILE A 87 -18.54 0.13 -4.85
C ILE A 87 -18.67 -1.37 -5.13
N VAL A 88 -18.39 -1.80 -6.36
CA VAL A 88 -18.52 -3.21 -6.77
C VAL A 88 -17.54 -4.09 -6.00
N ASN A 89 -16.30 -3.62 -5.79
CA ASN A 89 -15.24 -4.38 -5.14
C ASN A 89 -15.15 -4.13 -3.62
N TYR A 90 -15.98 -3.27 -3.04
CA TYR A 90 -15.83 -2.87 -1.64
C TYR A 90 -15.92 -4.06 -0.70
N ASN A 91 -16.97 -4.87 -0.86
CA ASN A 91 -17.21 -6.00 0.04
C ASN A 91 -16.11 -7.06 -0.06
N SER A 92 -15.64 -7.38 -1.27
CA SER A 92 -14.56 -8.36 -1.46
C SER A 92 -13.25 -7.84 -0.86
N VAL A 93 -12.88 -6.59 -1.14
CA VAL A 93 -11.64 -6.01 -0.57
C VAL A 93 -11.72 -5.93 0.96
N MET A 94 -12.86 -5.50 1.53
CA MET A 94 -12.99 -5.45 2.99
C MET A 94 -12.94 -6.84 3.63
N GLN A 95 -13.54 -7.85 3.01
CA GLN A 95 -13.46 -9.24 3.48
C GLN A 95 -12.02 -9.75 3.45
N ASP A 96 -11.28 -9.47 2.37
CA ASP A 96 -9.88 -9.85 2.25
C ASP A 96 -9.05 -9.17 3.35
N LEU A 97 -9.26 -7.89 3.64
CA LEU A 97 -8.54 -7.16 4.69
C LEU A 97 -8.86 -7.62 6.12
N LEU A 98 -9.99 -8.29 6.33
CA LEU A 98 -10.35 -8.87 7.63
C LEU A 98 -9.66 -10.22 7.88
N MET A 99 -9.13 -10.86 6.84
CA MET A 99 -8.34 -12.08 6.98
C MET A 99 -7.01 -11.75 7.66
N VAL A 100 -6.66 -12.51 8.69
CA VAL A 100 -5.42 -12.31 9.47
C VAL A 100 -4.19 -12.33 8.56
N GLU A 101 -4.19 -13.18 7.53
CA GLU A 101 -3.10 -13.33 6.55
C GLU A 101 -2.88 -12.08 5.68
N ASN A 102 -3.89 -11.22 5.52
CA ASN A 102 -3.85 -10.03 4.68
C ASN A 102 -3.74 -8.72 5.49
N GLN A 103 -3.49 -8.81 6.80
CA GLN A 103 -3.32 -7.63 7.64
C GLN A 103 -1.95 -7.00 7.41
N LEU A 104 -1.92 -5.68 7.31
CA LEU A 104 -0.67 -4.91 7.32
C LEU A 104 -0.50 -4.16 8.64
N PRO A 105 0.73 -4.05 9.16
CA PRO A 105 1.00 -3.29 10.36
C PRO A 105 0.72 -1.81 10.14
N TYR A 106 0.14 -1.14 11.14
CA TYR A 106 -0.15 0.30 11.07
C TYR A 106 1.07 1.14 10.66
N LEU A 107 2.26 0.73 11.10
CA LEU A 107 3.52 1.41 10.80
C LEU A 107 3.80 1.50 9.28
N VAL A 108 3.34 0.53 8.48
CA VAL A 108 3.41 0.58 7.02
C VAL A 108 2.62 1.79 6.51
N PHE A 109 1.34 1.88 6.89
CA PHE A 109 0.47 2.98 6.46
C PHE A 109 0.99 4.33 6.92
N PHE A 110 1.42 4.43 8.18
CA PHE A 110 1.97 5.65 8.75
C PHE A 110 3.17 6.15 7.94
N THR A 111 4.15 5.29 7.66
CA THR A 111 5.35 5.65 6.91
C THR A 111 5.03 6.05 5.47
N LEU A 112 4.18 5.29 4.77
CA LEU A 112 3.74 5.62 3.41
C LEU A 112 3.05 6.99 3.35
N MET A 113 2.13 7.28 4.27
CA MET A 113 1.44 8.56 4.31
C MET A 113 2.35 9.70 4.75
N PHE A 114 3.27 9.47 5.70
CA PHE A 114 4.21 10.49 6.17
C PHE A 114 5.12 10.96 5.04
N ILE A 115 5.70 10.02 4.28
CA ILE A 115 6.56 10.35 3.14
C ILE A 115 5.72 10.93 2.00
N GLY A 116 4.59 10.29 1.66
CA GLY A 116 3.72 10.75 0.58
C GLY A 116 3.09 12.12 0.81
N GLY A 117 2.87 12.50 2.07
CA GLY A 117 2.30 13.79 2.47
C GLY A 117 3.31 14.94 2.49
N ARG A 118 4.62 14.68 2.55
CA ARG A 118 5.66 15.73 2.60
C ARG A 118 5.63 16.67 1.39
N SER A 119 5.21 16.17 0.23
CA SER A 119 5.11 16.96 -1.00
C SER A 119 3.74 17.57 -1.26
N ALA A 120 2.68 17.12 -0.56
CA ALA A 120 1.34 17.69 -0.69
C ALA A 120 1.18 19.04 0.04
N ALA A 121 2.00 19.29 1.08
CA ALA A 121 2.01 20.54 1.83
C ALA A 121 2.89 21.65 1.22
N ALA A 122 3.58 21.36 0.11
CA ALA A 122 4.48 22.29 -0.58
C ALA A 122 3.85 22.95 -1.84
N ALA A 123 2.54 22.81 -2.02
CA ALA A 123 1.73 23.40 -3.10
C ALA A 123 0.63 24.29 -2.51
#